data_AF-A0A5M7BUQ9-F1
#
_entry.id   AF-A0A5M7BUQ9-F1
#
_cell.length_a   1.000
_cell.length_b   1.000
_cell.length_c   1.000
_cell.angle_alpha   90.00
_cell.angle_beta   90.00
_cell.angle_gamma   90.00
#
_symmetry.space_group_name_H-M   'P 1'
#
loop_
_entity.id
_entity.type
_entity.pdbx_description
1 polymer ?
#
loop_
_entity_poly.entity_id
_entity_poly.type
_entity_poly.pdbx_seq_one_letter_code
_entity_poly.pdbx_strand_id
1 'polypeptide(L)' 'MQIRKIATTVALCAAGMSVLGAGSALAEGWHNEIWGTNLTEQDCHARMNEAIKNPNVGGAICEDGNHDGKYELTVSVRN' A
#
# COMPACT_ATOMS: atom_id res chain seq x y z
N MET A 1 26.94 -30.57 -16.23
CA MET A 1 26.07 -30.00 -15.17
C MET A 1 25.90 -28.51 -15.44
N GLN A 2 24.80 -28.09 -16.08
CA GLN A 2 24.27 -26.71 -16.01
C GLN A 2 22.78 -26.75 -16.40
N ILE A 3 21.90 -26.85 -15.40
CA ILE A 3 20.49 -26.52 -15.52
C ILE A 3 20.43 -24.99 -15.46
N ARG A 4 19.99 -24.32 -16.53
CA ARG A 4 19.75 -22.88 -16.48
C ARG A 4 18.37 -22.53 -17.02
N LYS A 5 17.52 -22.22 -16.03
CA LYS A 5 16.48 -21.20 -16.01
C LYS A 5 15.18 -21.53 -16.74
N ILE A 6 14.24 -21.95 -15.91
CA ILE A 6 12.80 -22.06 -16.12
C ILE A 6 12.28 -20.72 -16.67
N ALA A 7 11.69 -20.77 -17.85
CA ALA A 7 10.86 -19.71 -18.40
C ALA A 7 9.51 -19.73 -17.67
N THR A 8 9.43 -19.11 -16.50
CA THR A 8 8.16 -18.83 -15.83
C THR A 8 7.66 -17.48 -16.31
N THR A 9 7.25 -17.39 -17.58
CA THR A 9 6.45 -16.27 -18.08
C THR A 9 5.05 -16.45 -17.50
N VAL A 10 4.90 -16.06 -16.23
CA VAL A 10 3.62 -16.10 -15.53
C VAL A 10 2.72 -15.02 -16.12
N ALA A 11 1.80 -15.48 -16.97
CA ALA A 11 0.63 -14.76 -17.39
C ALA A 11 -0.24 -14.43 -16.16
N LEU A 12 -0.21 -13.18 -15.70
CA LEU A 12 -1.20 -12.64 -14.77
C LEU A 12 -1.39 -11.14 -15.02
N CYS A 13 -1.88 -10.81 -16.22
CA CYS A 13 -2.48 -9.50 -16.53
C CYS A 13 -4.01 -9.64 -16.63
N ALA A 14 -4.62 -10.26 -15.63
CA ALA A 14 -6.07 -10.41 -15.55
C ALA A 14 -6.56 -10.12 -14.11
N ALA A 15 -6.23 -8.94 -13.63
CA ALA A 15 -6.98 -8.24 -12.59
C ALA A 15 -6.77 -6.74 -12.84
N GLY A 16 -7.85 -6.06 -13.21
CA GLY A 16 -7.83 -4.66 -13.58
C GLY A 16 -7.43 -3.77 -12.41
N MET A 17 -6.65 -2.74 -12.76
CA MET A 17 -6.26 -1.60 -11.93
C MET A 17 -5.26 -1.91 -10.80
N SER A 18 -4.32 -0.98 -10.59
CA SER A 18 -3.35 -0.92 -9.46
C SER A 18 -1.91 -1.41 -9.69
N VAL A 19 -1.34 -1.36 -10.89
CA VAL A 19 0.12 -1.58 -11.07
C VAL A 19 0.87 -0.45 -11.78
N LEU A 20 0.17 0.64 -12.14
CA LEU A 20 0.84 1.81 -12.74
C LEU A 20 1.18 2.92 -11.72
N GLY A 21 0.73 2.79 -10.46
CA GLY A 21 1.17 3.65 -9.35
C GLY A 21 2.19 3.00 -8.40
N ALA A 22 2.22 1.67 -8.32
CA ALA A 22 3.09 0.92 -7.40
C ALA A 22 4.53 0.74 -7.91
N GLY A 23 4.79 0.95 -9.20
CA GLY A 23 6.11 0.76 -9.79
C GLY A 23 7.13 1.85 -9.45
N SER A 24 6.66 3.05 -9.07
CA SER A 24 7.54 4.20 -8.81
C SER A 24 7.96 4.32 -7.34
N ALA A 25 7.19 3.77 -6.40
CA ALA A 25 7.52 3.78 -4.97
C ALA A 25 8.65 2.80 -4.61
N LEU A 26 8.85 1.75 -5.43
CA LEU A 26 9.91 0.76 -5.23
C LEU A 26 11.34 1.29 -5.48
N ALA A 27 11.50 2.57 -5.87
CA ALA A 27 12.80 3.17 -6.18
C ALA A 27 13.47 3.93 -5.02
N GLU A 28 12.75 4.28 -3.93
CA GLU A 28 13.25 5.24 -2.92
C GLU A 28 13.25 4.74 -1.46
N GLY A 29 13.13 3.44 -1.21
CA GLY A 29 13.22 2.88 0.16
C GLY A 29 11.98 3.12 1.02
N TRP A 30 10.88 3.51 0.39
CA TRP A 30 9.56 3.65 1.00
C TRP A 30 8.61 2.61 0.41
N HIS A 31 7.80 1.96 1.24
CA HIS A 31 6.75 1.04 0.81
C HIS A 31 5.45 1.35 1.52
N ASN A 32 4.33 0.97 0.91
CA ASN A 32 3.01 1.22 1.49
C ASN A 32 2.56 0.01 2.32
N GLU A 33 2.07 0.26 3.52
CA GLU A 33 1.50 -0.72 4.42
C GLU A 33 0.08 -0.32 4.82
N ILE A 34 -0.80 -1.33 4.95
CA ILE A 34 -2.15 -1.13 5.48
C ILE A 34 -2.09 -1.29 7.00
N TRP A 35 -2.34 -0.22 7.72
CA TRP A 35 -2.30 -0.21 9.20
C TRP A 35 -3.70 -0.31 9.84
N GLY A 36 -4.76 -0.21 9.04
CA GLY A 36 -6.12 -0.46 9.51
C GLY A 36 -7.12 -0.53 8.37
N THR A 37 -8.18 -1.32 8.57
CA THR A 37 -9.30 -1.49 7.64
C THR A 37 -10.61 -1.39 8.41
N ASN A 38 -11.72 -1.15 7.71
CA ASN A 38 -13.04 -1.05 8.31
C ASN A 38 -13.14 0.02 9.41
N LEU A 39 -12.35 1.09 9.29
CA LEU A 39 -12.34 2.18 10.25
C LEU A 39 -13.50 3.15 9.96
N THR A 40 -13.99 3.79 11.01
CA THR A 40 -14.80 5.01 10.81
C THR A 40 -13.89 6.12 10.29
N GLU A 41 -14.47 7.13 9.65
CA GLU A 41 -13.72 8.31 9.18
C GLU A 41 -12.90 8.94 10.33
N GLN A 42 -13.54 9.10 11.50
CA GLN A 42 -12.92 9.69 12.68
C GLN A 42 -11.75 8.85 13.20
N ASP A 43 -11.91 7.53 13.28
CA ASP A 43 -10.84 6.63 13.72
C ASP A 43 -9.69 6.60 12.73
N CYS A 44 -9.99 6.64 11.43
CA CYS A 44 -8.98 6.66 10.38
C CYS A 44 -8.13 7.93 10.49
N HIS A 45 -8.75 9.11 10.59
CA HIS A 45 -8.04 10.37 10.75
C HIS A 45 -7.28 10.47 12.07
N ALA A 46 -7.81 9.93 13.17
CA ALA A 46 -7.10 9.87 14.44
C ALA A 46 -5.80 9.05 14.32
N ARG A 47 -5.89 7.86 13.73
CA ARG A 47 -4.73 6.99 13.51
C ARG A 47 -3.76 7.55 12.48
N MET A 48 -4.25 8.21 11.44
CA MET A 48 -3.42 8.94 10.47
C MET A 48 -2.58 10.01 11.17
N ASN A 49 -3.19 10.80 12.07
CA ASN A 49 -2.49 11.82 12.86
C ASN A 49 -1.46 11.23 13.83
N GLU A 50 -1.63 9.98 14.28
CA GLU A 50 -0.63 9.25 15.05
C GLU A 50 0.48 8.71 14.14
N ALA A 51 0.14 8.18 12.98
CA ALA A 51 1.08 7.64 12.00
C ALA A 51 2.06 8.70 11.49
N ILE A 52 1.59 9.91 11.16
CA ILE A 52 2.47 11.00 10.70
C ILE A 52 3.45 11.52 11.78
N LYS A 53 3.24 11.19 13.06
CA LYS A 53 4.20 11.50 14.13
C LYS A 53 5.35 10.50 14.17
N ASN A 54 5.21 9.35 13.51
CA ASN A 54 6.26 8.35 13.42
C ASN A 54 7.33 8.80 12.40
N PRO A 55 8.61 8.93 12.79
CA PRO A 55 9.67 9.36 11.89
C PRO A 55 9.93 8.38 10.73
N ASN A 56 9.44 7.15 10.82
CA ASN A 56 9.53 6.14 9.76
C ASN A 56 8.33 6.18 8.79
N VAL A 57 7.39 7.12 8.95
CA VAL A 57 6.25 7.31 8.06
C VAL A 57 6.45 8.58 7.23
N GLY A 58 6.44 8.43 5.91
CA GLY A 58 6.62 9.53 4.94
C GLY A 58 5.29 10.15 4.50
N GLY A 59 4.20 9.43 4.72
CA GLY A 59 2.84 9.89 4.44
C GLY A 59 1.82 8.85 4.88
N ALA A 60 0.58 9.29 5.08
CA ALA A 60 -0.54 8.43 5.44
C ALA A 60 -1.80 8.93 4.72
N ILE A 61 -2.65 8.01 4.29
CA ILE A 61 -3.90 8.30 3.59
C ILE A 61 -5.03 7.43 4.14
N CYS A 62 -6.21 8.03 4.25
CA CYS A 62 -7.46 7.35 4.54
C CYS A 62 -8.28 7.24 3.26
N GLU A 63 -8.55 6.02 2.81
CA GLU A 63 -9.27 5.74 1.57
C GLU A 63 -10.57 4.98 1.88
N ASP A 64 -11.70 5.49 1.38
CA ASP A 64 -12.97 4.75 1.33
C ASP A 64 -13.15 4.21 -0.10
N GLY A 65 -12.47 3.11 -0.40
CA GLY A 65 -12.46 2.50 -1.74
C GLY A 65 -13.80 1.89 -2.16
N ASN A 66 -14.69 1.61 -1.20
CA ASN A 66 -15.98 0.96 -1.45
C ASN A 66 -17.17 1.92 -1.32
N HIS A 67 -16.94 3.17 -0.91
CA HIS A 67 -17.99 4.16 -0.63
C HIS A 67 -19.04 3.67 0.37
N ASP A 68 -18.65 2.79 1.30
CA ASP A 68 -19.53 2.22 2.32
C ASP A 68 -19.32 2.85 3.70
N GLY A 69 -18.57 3.96 3.76
CA GLY A 69 -18.22 4.65 5.00
C GLY A 69 -17.19 3.90 5.83
N LYS A 70 -16.55 2.88 5.26
CA LYS A 70 -15.46 2.12 5.88
C LYS A 70 -14.14 2.48 5.25
N TYR A 71 -13.29 3.10 6.06
CA TYR A 71 -12.01 3.61 5.63
C TYR A 71 -10.88 2.61 5.87
N GLU A 72 -9.94 2.59 4.94
CA GLU A 72 -8.65 1.93 5.04
C GLU A 72 -7.56 2.98 5.28
N LEU A 73 -6.70 2.74 6.26
CA LEU A 73 -5.52 3.55 6.52
C LEU A 73 -4.31 2.90 5.86
N THR A 74 -3.82 3.53 4.80
CA THR A 74 -2.59 3.15 4.11
C THR A 74 -1.50 4.15 4.48
N VAL A 75 -0.34 3.66 4.88
CA VAL A 75 0.81 4.48 5.25
C VAL A 75 2.00 4.15 4.38
N SER A 76 2.78 5.16 4.02
CA SER A 76 4.07 4.99 3.38
C SER A 76 5.15 4.96 4.45
N VAL A 77 5.81 3.83 4.61
CA VAL A 77 6.82 3.57 5.64
C VAL A 77 8.19 3.36 5.01
N ARG A 78 9.23 3.71 5.77
CA ARG A 78 10.63 3.49 5.37
C ARG A 78 11.06 2.08 5.75
N ASN A 79 11.78 1.40 4.85
CA ASN A 79 12.46 0.12 5.14
C ASN A 79 13.50 0.24 6.27
#